data_AF-A0A6B1FGP5-F1
#
_entry.id   AF-A0A6B1FGP5-F1
#
_cell.length_a   1.000
_cell.length_b   1.000
_cell.length_c   1.000
_cell.angle_alpha   90.00
_cell.angle_beta   90.00
_cell.angle_gamma   90.00
#
_symmetry.space_group_name_H-M   'P 1'
#
loop_
_entity.id
_entity.type
_entity.pdbx_description
1 polymer ?
#
loop_
_entity_poly.entity_id
_entity_poly.type
_entity_poly.pdbx_seq_one_letter_code
_entity_poly.pdbx_strand_id
1 'polypeptide(L)'
;MSSSPSYLFTSESVTEGHPDKVCDQISDAFVDAYLRADPDSRVAVEAMVTTGFVSVAGEVTSKTELDATQQERIVRQIIRDIGYDSPDLKFDTDSCEVILRLHPQSPDIGQGVDATLDKDQGAGDQGLMFGYATNETPELMPMPILLAHKLTRQLSHMRRTNAVTWLRPDGKSQVSVRYEDGKPIAIETVVVSTQHDPGVPNRIIHDTIIEKVIKPVLGDLWNDSINVHINPTGRFVIGGPHGDAGVTGRKIIVDTYGGMSRHGGGAFSGKDPSKVDRSASYMCRYIAKNIVAAGLADRCEVQVAYAIGMSEPVSLYVVTFGTGRIPDKDIEDIVRKNFDLTPSSIITQLDLKRPIYQKSSTYGHFGREDPEFIWERTDKADILRRAAGL
;
A
#
# COMPACT_ATOMS: atom_id res chain seq x y z
N MET A 1 10.86 -7.40 38.23
CA MET A 1 11.14 -6.67 36.98
C MET A 1 10.90 -7.66 35.86
N SER A 2 9.78 -7.55 35.16
CA SER A 2 9.50 -8.41 34.00
C SER A 2 10.46 -7.96 32.89
N SER A 3 11.48 -8.76 32.59
CA SER A 3 12.33 -8.53 31.42
C SER A 3 11.48 -8.75 30.18
N SER A 4 10.93 -7.68 29.58
CA SER A 4 10.34 -7.85 28.26
C SER A 4 11.47 -8.28 27.33
N PRO A 5 11.31 -9.38 26.56
CA PRO A 5 12.42 -9.91 25.77
C PRO A 5 12.76 -8.94 24.63
N SER A 6 14.06 -8.69 24.42
CA SER A 6 14.57 -8.06 23.20
C SER A 6 14.28 -8.98 22.01
N TYR A 7 13.83 -8.42 20.89
CA TYR A 7 13.54 -9.18 19.67
C TYR A 7 13.94 -8.43 18.40
N LEU A 8 14.11 -9.16 17.31
CA LEU A 8 14.29 -8.61 15.97
C LEU A 8 12.97 -8.71 15.22
N PHE A 9 12.58 -7.62 14.57
CA PHE A 9 11.44 -7.58 13.67
C PHE A 9 11.87 -7.07 12.30
N THR A 10 11.37 -7.71 11.25
CA THR A 10 11.81 -7.47 9.87
C THR A 10 10.62 -7.17 8.99
N SER A 11 10.72 -6.13 8.17
CA SER A 11 9.78 -5.83 7.09
C SER A 11 10.53 -5.64 5.78
N GLU A 12 9.80 -5.75 4.66
CA GLU A 12 10.35 -5.59 3.32
C GLU A 12 9.45 -4.75 2.43
N SER A 13 10.03 -4.27 1.32
CA SER A 13 9.34 -3.54 0.28
C SER A 13 9.96 -3.84 -1.09
N VAL A 14 9.25 -3.44 -2.14
CA VAL A 14 9.67 -3.59 -3.53
C VAL A 14 9.44 -2.28 -4.28
N THR A 15 10.21 -2.05 -5.35
CA THR A 15 10.06 -0.88 -6.21
C THR A 15 8.81 -1.00 -7.08
N GLU A 16 8.43 0.10 -7.72
CA GLU A 16 7.41 0.13 -8.79
C GLU A 16 7.72 -0.78 -9.99
N GLY A 17 8.98 -1.20 -10.17
CA GLY A 17 9.37 -2.10 -11.25
C GLY A 17 9.14 -3.58 -10.92
N HIS A 18 8.89 -3.94 -9.66
CA HIS A 18 8.60 -5.33 -9.29
C HIS A 18 7.35 -5.83 -10.03
N PRO A 19 7.32 -7.06 -10.58
CA PRO A 19 6.22 -7.51 -11.44
C PRO A 19 4.84 -7.45 -10.76
N ASP A 20 4.70 -7.86 -9.49
CA ASP A 20 3.43 -7.65 -8.77
C ASP A 20 3.03 -6.16 -8.64
N LYS A 21 4.00 -5.26 -8.49
CA LYS A 21 3.74 -3.82 -8.44
C LYS A 21 3.47 -3.19 -9.81
N VAL A 22 3.96 -3.80 -10.89
CA VAL A 22 3.50 -3.47 -12.25
C VAL A 22 1.99 -3.75 -12.36
N CYS A 23 1.54 -4.91 -11.88
CA CYS A 23 0.11 -5.27 -11.88
C CYS A 23 -0.73 -4.30 -11.04
N ASP A 24 -0.33 -4.02 -9.80
CA ASP A 24 -1.06 -3.09 -8.92
C ASP A 24 -1.18 -1.68 -9.55
N GLN A 25 -0.12 -1.19 -10.20
CA GLN A 25 -0.14 0.10 -10.92
C GLN A 25 -1.08 0.08 -12.12
N ILE A 26 -1.07 -0.99 -12.91
CA ILE A 26 -1.99 -1.15 -14.05
C ILE A 26 -3.43 -1.14 -13.54
N SER A 27 -3.74 -1.97 -12.55
CA SER A 27 -5.08 -2.08 -11.98
C SER A 27 -5.60 -0.76 -11.43
N ASP A 28 -4.79 0.00 -10.69
CA ASP A 28 -5.22 1.31 -10.19
C ASP A 28 -5.26 2.40 -11.26
N ALA A 29 -4.50 2.29 -12.34
CA ALA A 29 -4.63 3.18 -13.48
C ALA A 29 -6.00 3.04 -14.16
N PHE A 30 -6.56 1.83 -14.21
CA PHE A 30 -7.95 1.62 -14.66
C PHE A 30 -8.95 2.24 -13.69
N VAL A 31 -8.79 2.05 -12.37
CA VAL A 31 -9.65 2.70 -11.37
C VAL A 31 -9.64 4.21 -11.54
N ASP A 32 -8.47 4.82 -11.67
CA ASP A 32 -8.34 6.26 -11.86
C ASP A 32 -8.92 6.72 -13.20
N ALA A 33 -8.75 5.95 -14.28
CA ALA A 33 -9.33 6.29 -15.59
C ALA A 33 -10.87 6.32 -15.54
N TYR A 34 -11.49 5.31 -14.92
CA TYR A 34 -12.94 5.24 -14.80
C TYR A 34 -13.50 6.27 -13.83
N LEU A 35 -12.90 6.45 -12.64
CA LEU A 35 -13.37 7.46 -11.66
C LEU A 35 -13.20 8.89 -12.15
N ARG A 36 -12.20 9.16 -13.01
CA ARG A 36 -12.02 10.48 -13.64
C ARG A 36 -13.17 10.83 -14.59
N ALA A 37 -13.71 9.84 -15.28
CA ALA A 37 -14.79 10.04 -16.25
C ALA A 37 -16.18 9.90 -15.63
N ASP A 38 -16.34 8.97 -14.68
CA ASP A 38 -17.57 8.72 -13.94
C ASP A 38 -17.22 8.36 -12.48
N PRO A 39 -17.38 9.30 -11.53
CA PRO A 39 -17.08 9.09 -10.10
C PRO A 39 -17.88 7.97 -9.44
N ASP A 40 -18.98 7.50 -10.05
CA ASP A 40 -19.81 6.40 -9.55
C ASP A 40 -19.42 5.03 -10.13
N SER A 41 -18.35 4.97 -10.92
CA SER A 41 -17.89 3.73 -11.55
C SER A 41 -17.63 2.62 -10.52
N ARG A 42 -18.14 1.42 -10.80
CA ARG A 42 -17.78 0.18 -10.10
C ARG A 42 -16.63 -0.46 -10.84
N VAL A 43 -15.51 -0.67 -10.16
CA VAL A 43 -14.27 -1.18 -10.77
C VAL A 43 -13.72 -2.31 -9.90
N ALA A 44 -13.43 -3.45 -10.52
CA ALA A 44 -12.69 -4.58 -9.97
C ALA A 44 -11.80 -5.13 -11.09
N VAL A 45 -10.63 -4.51 -11.27
CA VAL A 45 -9.71 -4.81 -12.37
C VAL A 45 -8.48 -5.53 -11.83
N GLU A 46 -8.23 -6.72 -12.36
CA GLU A 46 -7.08 -7.55 -12.03
C GLU A 46 -6.12 -7.57 -13.22
N ALA A 47 -4.84 -7.38 -12.93
CA ALA A 47 -3.75 -7.54 -13.88
C ALA A 47 -2.84 -8.71 -13.52
N MET A 48 -2.33 -9.40 -14.55
CA MET A 48 -1.26 -10.38 -14.49
C MET A 48 -0.21 -10.03 -15.54
N VAL A 49 1.07 -10.15 -15.19
CA VAL A 49 2.19 -9.95 -16.12
C VAL A 49 3.15 -11.14 -16.09
N THR A 50 3.73 -11.45 -17.24
CA THR A 50 4.86 -12.39 -17.35
C THR A 50 5.68 -12.04 -18.60
N THR A 51 6.57 -12.93 -19.04
CA THR A 51 7.45 -12.72 -20.19
C THR A 51 6.66 -12.31 -21.44
N GLY A 52 6.85 -11.07 -21.90
CA GLY A 52 6.23 -10.54 -23.11
C GLY A 52 4.71 -10.45 -23.09
N PHE A 53 4.07 -10.54 -21.91
CA PHE A 53 2.63 -10.72 -21.80
C PHE A 53 2.01 -9.95 -20.65
N VAL A 54 0.86 -9.34 -20.92
CA VAL A 54 -0.01 -8.68 -19.95
C VAL A 54 -1.44 -9.13 -20.17
N SER A 55 -2.10 -9.59 -19.10
CA SER A 55 -3.54 -9.84 -19.08
C SER A 55 -4.20 -8.87 -18.12
N VAL A 56 -5.27 -8.22 -18.57
CA VAL A 56 -6.16 -7.41 -17.72
C VAL A 56 -7.57 -7.97 -17.83
N ALA A 57 -8.16 -8.31 -16.70
CA ALA A 57 -9.48 -8.91 -16.61
C ALA A 57 -10.27 -8.38 -15.41
N GLY A 58 -11.57 -8.62 -15.40
CA GLY A 58 -12.45 -8.32 -14.26
C GLY A 58 -13.68 -7.52 -14.64
N GLU A 59 -14.26 -6.85 -13.66
CA GLU A 59 -15.58 -6.23 -13.77
C GLU A 59 -15.51 -4.71 -13.76
N VAL A 60 -16.14 -4.07 -14.74
CA VAL A 60 -16.36 -2.63 -14.75
C VAL A 60 -17.80 -2.30 -15.13
N THR A 61 -18.46 -1.52 -14.28
CA THR A 61 -19.74 -0.88 -14.57
C THR A 61 -19.58 0.62 -14.44
N SER A 62 -19.73 1.35 -15.55
CA SER A 62 -19.54 2.80 -15.63
C SER A 62 -20.46 3.39 -16.70
N LYS A 63 -20.81 4.67 -16.58
CA LYS A 63 -21.45 5.44 -17.66
C LYS A 63 -20.48 5.75 -18.80
N THR A 64 -19.17 5.61 -18.55
CA THR A 64 -18.13 5.80 -19.56
C THR A 64 -17.70 4.46 -20.12
N GLU A 65 -17.68 4.35 -21.45
CA GLU A 65 -17.09 3.23 -22.15
C GLU A 65 -15.67 3.60 -22.59
N LEU A 66 -14.67 2.88 -22.08
CA LEU A 66 -13.31 2.92 -22.63
C LEU A 66 -13.19 1.81 -23.67
N ASP A 67 -12.86 2.15 -24.91
CA ASP A 67 -12.65 1.15 -25.95
C ASP A 67 -11.33 0.37 -25.73
N ALA A 68 -11.16 -0.75 -26.43
CA ALA A 68 -9.98 -1.60 -26.28
C ALA A 68 -8.65 -0.85 -26.56
N THR A 69 -8.66 0.15 -27.45
CA THR A 69 -7.47 0.94 -27.78
C THR A 69 -7.10 1.87 -26.62
N GLN A 70 -8.09 2.49 -25.97
CA GLN A 70 -7.89 3.33 -24.79
C GLN A 70 -7.41 2.49 -23.59
N GLN A 71 -8.01 1.33 -23.38
CA GLN A 71 -7.62 0.39 -22.33
C GLN A 71 -6.18 -0.10 -22.52
N GLU A 72 -5.81 -0.51 -23.73
CA GLU A 72 -4.44 -0.93 -24.05
C GLU A 72 -3.45 0.23 -23.88
N ARG A 73 -3.85 1.46 -24.23
CA ARG A 73 -3.02 2.65 -24.01
C ARG A 73 -2.73 2.88 -22.53
N ILE A 74 -3.69 2.65 -21.63
CA ILE A 74 -3.46 2.73 -20.18
C ILE A 74 -2.37 1.74 -19.78
N VAL A 75 -2.50 0.47 -20.17
CA VAL A 75 -1.50 -0.58 -19.86
C VAL A 75 -0.12 -0.18 -20.34
N ARG A 76 0.02 0.19 -21.61
CA ARG A 76 1.31 0.55 -22.21
C ARG A 76 1.91 1.80 -21.56
N GLN A 77 1.09 2.80 -21.25
CA GLN A 77 1.59 4.02 -20.60
C GLN A 77 2.18 3.70 -19.21
N ILE A 78 1.53 2.83 -18.42
CA ILE A 78 2.06 2.41 -17.12
C ILE A 78 3.40 1.68 -17.26
N ILE A 79 3.50 0.73 -18.18
CA ILE A 79 4.74 -0.03 -18.42
C ILE A 79 5.89 0.90 -18.83
N ARG A 80 5.60 1.85 -19.73
CA ARG A 80 6.55 2.88 -20.15
C ARG A 80 6.95 3.80 -19.00
N ASP A 81 5.99 4.28 -18.21
CA ASP A 81 6.25 5.19 -17.09
C ASP A 81 7.11 4.52 -16.01
N ILE A 82 6.94 3.22 -15.79
CA ILE A 82 7.78 2.41 -14.90
C ILE A 82 9.22 2.32 -15.45
N GLY A 83 9.42 2.37 -16.76
CA GLY A 83 10.72 2.29 -17.42
C GLY A 83 11.03 0.92 -18.01
N TYR A 84 10.00 0.16 -18.38
CA TYR A 84 10.11 -1.04 -19.22
C TYR A 84 9.92 -0.65 -20.69
N ASP A 85 10.89 0.08 -21.23
CA ASP A 85 10.84 0.79 -22.53
C ASP A 85 11.96 0.38 -23.49
N SER A 86 12.62 -0.75 -23.22
CA SER A 86 13.69 -1.28 -24.06
C SER A 86 13.61 -2.81 -24.17
N PRO A 87 13.79 -3.39 -25.38
CA PRO A 87 13.91 -4.83 -25.58
C PRO A 87 14.98 -5.51 -24.71
N ASP A 88 16.02 -4.78 -24.28
CA ASP A 88 17.10 -5.30 -23.43
C ASP A 88 16.62 -5.69 -22.02
N LEU A 89 15.45 -5.20 -21.61
CA LEU A 89 14.78 -5.57 -20.37
C LEU A 89 13.94 -6.83 -20.52
N LYS A 90 13.74 -7.32 -21.75
CA LYS A 90 12.97 -8.51 -22.17
C LYS A 90 11.47 -8.48 -21.83
N PHE A 91 11.04 -7.54 -21.01
CA PHE A 91 9.67 -7.08 -20.92
C PHE A 91 9.67 -5.62 -21.37
N ASP A 92 8.99 -5.35 -22.48
CA ASP A 92 9.06 -4.08 -23.20
C ASP A 92 7.66 -3.62 -23.59
N THR A 93 7.38 -2.34 -23.34
CA THR A 93 6.08 -1.71 -23.53
C THR A 93 5.55 -1.76 -24.96
N ASP A 94 6.41 -1.79 -25.97
CA ASP A 94 5.98 -1.71 -27.37
C ASP A 94 5.79 -3.10 -27.98
N SER A 95 6.52 -4.10 -27.48
CA SER A 95 6.49 -5.48 -27.98
C SER A 95 5.59 -6.44 -27.18
N CYS A 96 5.23 -6.13 -25.93
CA CYS A 96 4.40 -7.03 -25.13
C CYS A 96 2.98 -7.20 -25.69
N GLU A 97 2.49 -8.44 -25.65
CA GLU A 97 1.09 -8.77 -25.92
C GLU A 97 0.21 -8.26 -24.75
N VAL A 98 -0.92 -7.64 -25.09
CA VAL A 98 -1.92 -7.17 -24.13
C VAL A 98 -3.25 -7.85 -24.43
N ILE A 99 -3.73 -8.67 -23.50
CA ILE A 99 -5.05 -9.29 -23.57
C ILE A 99 -6.01 -8.60 -22.59
N LEU A 100 -7.12 -8.11 -23.11
CA LEU A 100 -8.16 -7.42 -22.34
C LEU A 100 -9.44 -8.27 -22.27
N ARG A 101 -9.96 -8.46 -21.05
CA ARG A 101 -11.17 -9.23 -20.73
C ARG A 101 -11.98 -8.54 -19.61
N LEU A 102 -12.42 -7.31 -19.87
CA LEU A 102 -13.33 -6.58 -18.98
C LEU A 102 -14.78 -6.81 -19.38
N HIS A 103 -15.65 -7.05 -18.39
CA HIS A 103 -17.10 -7.18 -18.59
C HIS A 103 -17.89 -6.43 -17.49
N PRO A 104 -19.20 -6.20 -17.66
CA PRO A 104 -20.01 -5.61 -16.60
C PRO A 104 -20.02 -6.45 -15.31
N GLN A 105 -20.23 -5.80 -14.17
CA GLN A 105 -20.44 -6.48 -12.89
C GLN A 105 -21.76 -7.27 -12.89
N SER A 106 -21.82 -8.39 -12.15
CA SER A 106 -23.04 -9.18 -11.99
C SER A 106 -24.18 -8.34 -11.39
N PRO A 107 -25.40 -8.34 -12.00
CA PRO A 107 -26.57 -7.68 -11.43
C PRO A 107 -26.94 -8.18 -10.03
N ASP A 108 -26.67 -9.45 -9.73
CA ASP A 108 -26.94 -10.07 -8.42
C ASP A 108 -26.07 -9.50 -7.29
N ILE A 109 -24.88 -8.97 -7.65
CA ILE A 109 -24.01 -8.24 -6.72
C ILE A 109 -24.51 -6.80 -6.56
N GLY A 110 -24.90 -6.15 -7.66
CA GLY A 110 -25.42 -4.77 -7.66
C GLY A 110 -26.60 -4.57 -6.69
N GLN A 111 -27.59 -5.47 -6.70
CA GLN A 111 -28.76 -5.38 -5.80
C GLN A 111 -28.40 -5.36 -4.30
N GLY A 112 -27.30 -6.02 -3.92
CA GLY A 112 -26.83 -6.10 -2.54
C GLY A 112 -26.13 -4.82 -2.09
N VAL A 113 -25.46 -4.14 -3.01
CA VAL A 113 -24.52 -3.05 -2.73
C VAL A 113 -25.14 -1.69 -2.97
N ASP A 114 -25.99 -1.56 -3.99
CA ASP A 114 -26.52 -0.29 -4.42
C ASP A 114 -27.52 0.29 -3.41
N ALA A 115 -27.40 1.60 -3.19
CA ALA A 115 -28.36 2.34 -2.39
C ALA A 115 -29.68 2.46 -3.16
N THR A 116 -30.80 2.32 -2.45
CA THR A 116 -32.15 2.54 -2.98
C THR A 116 -32.86 3.58 -2.12
N LEU A 117 -34.09 3.95 -2.47
CA LEU A 117 -34.91 4.88 -1.68
C LEU A 117 -35.08 4.43 -0.21
N ASP A 118 -35.05 3.12 0.05
CA ASP A 118 -35.31 2.52 1.36
C ASP A 118 -34.09 1.79 1.95
N LYS A 119 -32.91 1.90 1.33
CA LYS A 119 -31.71 1.13 1.71
C LYS A 119 -30.43 1.91 1.47
N ASP A 120 -29.60 2.01 2.50
CA ASP A 120 -28.24 2.57 2.38
C ASP A 120 -27.32 1.65 1.58
N GLN A 121 -26.21 2.22 1.08
CA GLN A 121 -25.19 1.46 0.37
C GLN A 121 -24.60 0.37 1.29
N GLY A 122 -24.74 -0.88 0.86
CA GLY A 122 -24.17 -2.03 1.57
C GLY A 122 -22.69 -2.24 1.26
N ALA A 123 -22.02 -3.08 2.05
CA ALA A 123 -20.67 -3.53 1.75
C ALA A 123 -20.63 -4.33 0.44
N GLY A 124 -19.63 -4.03 -0.41
CA GLY A 124 -19.41 -4.67 -1.70
C GLY A 124 -19.15 -6.18 -1.65
N ASP A 125 -18.64 -6.65 -0.51
CA ASP A 125 -18.34 -8.05 -0.20
C ASP A 125 -18.34 -8.21 1.33
N GLN A 126 -18.32 -9.45 1.83
CA GLN A 126 -17.93 -9.72 3.21
C GLN A 126 -16.42 -9.48 3.37
N GLY A 127 -15.99 -9.15 4.58
CA GLY A 127 -14.56 -9.10 4.87
C GLY A 127 -14.25 -8.54 6.24
N LEU A 128 -12.96 -8.60 6.57
CA LEU A 128 -12.40 -8.00 7.78
C LEU A 128 -11.21 -7.13 7.38
N MET A 129 -11.04 -5.99 8.04
CA MET A 129 -10.06 -4.98 7.71
C MET A 129 -9.35 -4.55 8.98
N PHE A 130 -8.07 -4.20 8.84
CA PHE A 130 -7.24 -3.76 9.96
C PHE A 130 -6.57 -2.42 9.65
N GLY A 131 -6.52 -1.58 10.67
CA GLY A 131 -5.81 -0.31 10.70
C GLY A 131 -4.81 -0.29 11.83
N TYR A 132 -3.66 0.33 11.62
CA TYR A 132 -2.61 0.40 12.63
C TYR A 132 -1.92 1.76 12.63
N ALA A 133 -1.51 2.18 13.82
CA ALA A 133 -0.62 3.32 14.02
C ALA A 133 0.25 3.10 15.27
N THR A 134 1.43 3.72 15.27
CA THR A 134 2.40 3.68 16.36
C THR A 134 3.22 4.97 16.35
N ASN A 135 3.65 5.48 17.50
CA ASN A 135 4.45 6.69 17.60
C ASN A 135 5.97 6.47 17.37
N GLU A 136 6.36 5.31 16.85
CA GLU A 136 7.76 4.98 16.50
C GLU A 136 8.37 5.91 15.46
N THR A 137 7.55 6.52 14.61
CA THR A 137 7.96 7.39 13.50
C THR A 137 7.03 8.60 13.41
N PRO A 138 7.49 9.75 12.86
CA PRO A 138 6.65 10.92 12.64
C PRO A 138 5.39 10.63 11.81
N GLU A 139 5.49 9.72 10.84
CA GLU A 139 4.39 9.28 9.97
C GLU A 139 3.36 8.37 10.67
N LEU A 140 3.59 8.09 11.96
CA LEU A 140 2.82 7.18 12.80
C LEU A 140 2.74 5.75 12.23
N MET A 141 3.85 5.28 11.66
CA MET A 141 4.03 3.96 11.05
C MET A 141 5.06 3.11 11.79
N PRO A 142 5.00 1.77 11.70
CA PRO A 142 6.08 0.91 12.18
C PRO A 142 7.40 1.25 11.46
N MET A 143 8.48 1.42 12.21
CA MET A 143 9.78 1.81 11.66
C MET A 143 10.30 0.87 10.55
N PRO A 144 10.22 -0.48 10.66
CA PRO A 144 10.80 -1.40 9.68
C PRO A 144 10.19 -1.25 8.27
N ILE A 145 8.86 -1.20 8.17
CA ILE A 145 8.17 -1.06 6.87
C ILE A 145 8.36 0.33 6.28
N LEU A 146 8.34 1.37 7.11
CA LEU A 146 8.56 2.74 6.65
C LEU A 146 9.95 2.89 6.03
N LEU A 147 10.99 2.36 6.69
CA LEU A 147 12.36 2.39 6.16
C LEU A 147 12.48 1.57 4.87
N ALA A 148 11.87 0.38 4.81
CA ALA A 148 11.85 -0.41 3.58
C ALA A 148 11.20 0.35 2.41
N HIS A 149 10.06 1.01 2.62
CA HIS A 149 9.44 1.87 1.60
C HIS A 149 10.34 3.03 1.17
N LYS A 150 10.99 3.71 2.12
CA LYS A 150 11.90 4.82 1.81
C LYS A 150 13.09 4.35 0.98
N LEU A 151 13.65 3.15 1.26
CA LEU A 151 14.73 2.57 0.48
C LEU A 151 14.32 2.28 -0.98
N THR A 152 13.17 1.63 -1.20
CA THR A 152 12.70 1.35 -2.58
C THR A 152 12.28 2.59 -3.33
N ARG A 153 11.68 3.58 -2.65
CA ARG A 153 11.38 4.88 -3.24
C ARG A 153 12.65 5.63 -3.63
N GLN A 154 13.70 5.57 -2.80
CA GLN A 154 14.99 6.19 -3.10
C GLN A 154 15.70 5.50 -4.28
N LEU A 155 15.65 4.16 -4.39
CA LEU A 155 16.14 3.43 -5.56
C LEU A 155 15.46 3.94 -6.85
N SER A 156 14.13 3.99 -6.85
CA SER A 156 13.37 4.48 -8.00
C SER A 156 13.66 5.94 -8.30
N HIS A 157 13.84 6.79 -7.28
CA HIS A 157 14.20 8.19 -7.46
C HIS A 157 15.57 8.34 -8.13
N MET A 158 16.59 7.60 -7.69
CA MET A 158 17.93 7.62 -8.29
C MET A 158 17.93 7.17 -9.76
N ARG A 159 17.09 6.17 -10.08
CA ARG A 159 16.88 5.71 -11.46
C ARG A 159 16.17 6.76 -12.31
N ARG A 160 14.99 7.22 -11.87
CA ARG A 160 14.14 8.16 -12.63
C ARG A 160 14.81 9.51 -12.90
N THR A 161 15.68 9.96 -11.98
CA THR A 161 16.42 11.21 -12.15
C THR A 161 17.72 11.05 -12.93
N ASN A 162 18.04 9.83 -13.39
CA ASN A 162 19.32 9.47 -14.01
C ASN A 162 20.55 9.78 -13.12
N ALA A 163 20.37 9.94 -11.80
CA ALA A 163 21.46 10.10 -10.85
C ALA A 163 22.32 8.84 -10.71
N VAL A 164 21.73 7.68 -11.03
CA VAL A 164 22.42 6.40 -11.22
C VAL A 164 21.87 5.74 -12.50
N THR A 165 22.62 5.88 -13.59
CA THR A 165 22.15 5.54 -14.95
C THR A 165 22.07 4.04 -15.23
N TRP A 166 22.74 3.21 -14.41
CA TRP A 166 22.76 1.77 -14.60
C TRP A 166 21.68 1.02 -13.82
N LEU A 167 20.87 1.71 -13.00
CA LEU A 167 19.74 1.10 -12.31
C LEU A 167 18.64 0.75 -13.31
N ARG A 168 18.06 -0.43 -13.15
CA ARG A 168 16.87 -0.87 -13.89
C ARG A 168 15.65 -0.89 -12.95
N PRO A 169 14.42 -1.03 -13.48
CA PRO A 169 13.22 -0.78 -12.68
C PRO A 169 13.04 -1.68 -11.45
N ASP A 170 13.37 -2.98 -11.53
CA ASP A 170 13.09 -3.94 -10.45
C ASP A 170 14.07 -3.79 -9.26
N GLY A 171 13.53 -3.83 -8.04
CA GLY A 171 14.29 -3.68 -6.82
C GLY A 171 13.50 -4.05 -5.57
N LYS A 172 14.22 -4.42 -4.52
CA LYS A 172 13.71 -4.94 -3.26
C LYS A 172 14.55 -4.39 -2.11
N SER A 173 13.92 -4.17 -0.97
CA SER A 173 14.59 -3.82 0.27
C SER A 173 14.03 -4.61 1.44
N GLN A 174 14.85 -4.88 2.44
CA GLN A 174 14.43 -5.47 3.70
C GLN A 174 15.18 -4.80 4.85
N VAL A 175 14.49 -4.52 5.95
CA VAL A 175 15.05 -3.84 7.13
C VAL A 175 14.69 -4.63 8.37
N SER A 176 15.70 -5.00 9.15
CA SER A 176 15.55 -5.64 10.45
C SER A 176 15.90 -4.67 11.57
N VAL A 177 14.99 -4.49 12.51
CA VAL A 177 15.10 -3.55 13.63
C VAL A 177 15.04 -4.32 14.94
N ARG A 178 15.95 -4.01 15.86
CA ARG A 178 15.93 -4.50 17.24
C ARG A 178 14.94 -3.69 18.06
N TYR A 179 14.06 -4.40 18.75
CA TYR A 179 13.09 -3.85 19.69
C TYR A 179 13.43 -4.26 21.12
N GLU A 180 13.27 -3.33 22.06
CA GLU A 180 13.30 -3.57 23.50
C GLU A 180 12.08 -2.89 24.14
N ASP A 181 11.37 -3.60 25.02
CA ASP A 181 10.11 -3.12 25.62
C ASP A 181 9.09 -2.59 24.59
N GLY A 182 9.08 -3.18 23.39
CA GLY A 182 8.19 -2.79 22.29
C GLY A 182 8.58 -1.50 21.56
N LYS A 183 9.77 -0.95 21.82
CA LYS A 183 10.30 0.25 21.15
C LYS A 183 11.50 -0.09 20.26
N PRO A 184 11.64 0.53 19.08
CA PRO A 184 12.79 0.33 18.21
C PRO A 184 14.03 0.99 18.83
N ILE A 185 15.13 0.23 18.93
CA ILE A 185 16.38 0.68 19.56
C ILE A 185 17.51 0.81 18.54
N ALA A 186 17.60 -0.11 17.57
CA ALA A 186 18.67 -0.11 16.58
C ALA A 186 18.24 -0.78 15.26
N ILE A 187 18.80 -0.33 14.15
CA ILE A 187 18.73 -1.03 12.86
C ILE A 187 19.87 -2.05 12.85
N GLU A 188 19.54 -3.31 12.60
CA GLU A 188 20.51 -4.42 12.68
C GLU A 188 21.00 -4.84 11.30
N THR A 189 20.07 -4.92 10.35
CA THR A 189 20.36 -5.41 9.01
C THR A 189 19.55 -4.65 7.97
N VAL A 190 20.22 -4.24 6.90
CA VAL A 190 19.61 -3.68 5.69
C VAL A 190 20.00 -4.52 4.49
N VAL A 191 19.00 -5.04 3.77
CA VAL A 191 19.20 -5.74 2.50
C VAL A 191 18.65 -4.87 1.38
N VAL A 192 19.42 -4.71 0.32
CA VAL A 192 18.98 -4.09 -0.94
C VAL A 192 19.34 -5.00 -2.10
N SER A 193 18.34 -5.42 -2.87
CA SER A 193 18.55 -6.09 -4.15
C SER A 193 18.02 -5.20 -5.26
N THR A 194 18.85 -4.85 -6.23
CA THR A 194 18.44 -3.96 -7.32
C THR A 194 18.89 -4.51 -8.67
N GLN A 195 17.98 -4.44 -9.63
CA GLN A 195 18.25 -4.75 -11.01
C GLN A 195 19.19 -3.70 -11.60
N HIS A 196 20.15 -4.14 -12.40
CA HIS A 196 21.18 -3.27 -12.96
C HIS A 196 21.60 -3.68 -14.37
N ASP A 197 22.25 -2.77 -15.07
CA ASP A 197 22.86 -3.06 -16.36
C ASP A 197 23.95 -4.13 -16.26
N PRO A 198 24.14 -4.94 -17.32
CA PRO A 198 25.25 -5.88 -17.39
C PRO A 198 26.59 -5.14 -17.37
N GLY A 199 27.60 -5.75 -16.75
CA GLY A 199 28.98 -5.23 -16.76
C GLY A 199 29.31 -4.20 -15.68
N VAL A 200 28.34 -3.75 -14.87
CA VAL A 200 28.62 -2.92 -13.69
C VAL A 200 29.35 -3.75 -12.62
N PRO A 201 30.54 -3.35 -12.16
CA PRO A 201 31.25 -4.09 -11.11
C PRO A 201 30.48 -4.07 -9.78
N ASN A 202 30.40 -5.21 -9.08
CA ASN A 202 29.70 -5.31 -7.80
C ASN A 202 30.17 -4.28 -6.77
N ARG A 203 31.45 -3.90 -6.76
CA ARG A 203 31.97 -2.84 -5.90
C ARG A 203 31.29 -1.49 -6.16
N ILE A 204 31.10 -1.12 -7.42
CA ILE A 204 30.44 0.13 -7.80
C ILE A 204 28.97 0.11 -7.37
N ILE A 205 28.30 -1.03 -7.55
CA ILE A 205 26.92 -1.22 -7.07
C ILE A 205 26.88 -1.03 -5.56
N HIS A 206 27.74 -1.73 -4.83
CA HIS A 206 27.78 -1.70 -3.36
C HIS A 206 28.02 -0.28 -2.83
N ASP A 207 29.08 0.37 -3.28
CA ASP A 207 29.44 1.73 -2.86
C ASP A 207 28.33 2.73 -3.20
N THR A 208 27.73 2.62 -4.39
CA THR A 208 26.63 3.51 -4.81
C THR A 208 25.37 3.31 -3.96
N ILE A 209 24.98 2.07 -3.68
CA ILE A 209 23.77 1.78 -2.91
C ILE A 209 23.94 2.20 -1.44
N ILE A 210 25.13 2.04 -0.85
CA ILE A 210 25.39 2.57 0.49
C ILE A 210 25.26 4.10 0.49
N GLU A 211 26.01 4.79 -0.37
CA GLU A 211 26.14 6.25 -0.30
C GLU A 211 24.92 7.00 -0.82
N LYS A 212 24.22 6.48 -1.84
CA LYS A 212 23.10 7.19 -2.48
C LYS A 212 21.72 6.67 -2.08
N VAL A 213 21.63 5.51 -1.45
CA VAL A 213 20.34 4.90 -1.08
C VAL A 213 20.23 4.68 0.42
N ILE A 214 21.12 3.88 1.02
CA ILE A 214 20.97 3.46 2.41
C ILE A 214 21.26 4.63 3.36
N LYS A 215 22.45 5.24 3.27
CA LYS A 215 22.83 6.35 4.16
C LYS A 215 21.85 7.53 4.10
N PRO A 216 21.41 8.01 2.91
CA PRO A 216 20.44 9.10 2.84
C PRO A 216 19.08 8.77 3.46
N VAL A 217 18.64 7.50 3.36
CA VAL A 217 17.34 7.07 3.93
C VAL A 217 17.42 6.88 5.44
N LEU A 218 18.51 6.31 5.95
CA LEU A 218 18.68 6.11 7.39
C LEU A 218 19.04 7.40 8.13
N GLY A 219 19.74 8.34 7.48
CA GLY A 219 20.17 9.59 8.10
C GLY A 219 20.96 9.33 9.38
N ASP A 220 20.51 9.94 10.49
CA ASP A 220 21.13 9.79 11.81
C ASP A 220 21.02 8.37 12.40
N LEU A 221 20.18 7.49 11.83
CA LEU A 221 20.08 6.09 12.23
C LEU A 221 21.22 5.24 11.64
N TRP A 222 21.94 5.74 10.63
CA TRP A 222 23.08 5.02 10.03
C TRP A 222 24.27 4.96 11.00
N ASN A 223 24.90 3.78 11.05
CA ASN A 223 26.20 3.60 11.67
C ASN A 223 26.92 2.38 11.06
N ASP A 224 28.23 2.28 11.25
CA ASP A 224 29.05 1.24 10.61
C ASP A 224 28.87 -0.18 11.21
N SER A 225 28.06 -0.33 12.26
CA SER A 225 27.73 -1.65 12.82
C SER A 225 26.53 -2.32 12.16
N ILE A 226 25.78 -1.60 11.32
CA ILE A 226 24.64 -2.16 10.57
C ILE A 226 25.14 -3.20 9.56
N ASN A 227 24.57 -4.39 9.60
CA ASN A 227 24.87 -5.42 8.60
C ASN A 227 24.20 -5.06 7.27
N VAL A 228 25.00 -4.80 6.24
CA VAL A 228 24.49 -4.43 4.92
C VAL A 228 24.70 -5.56 3.92
N HIS A 229 23.62 -5.96 3.25
CA HIS A 229 23.64 -6.93 2.16
C HIS A 229 23.14 -6.29 0.87
N ILE A 230 24.03 -6.10 -0.10
CA ILE A 230 23.68 -5.53 -1.41
C ILE A 230 23.85 -6.59 -2.48
N ASN A 231 22.77 -6.89 -3.21
CA ASN A 231 22.68 -7.97 -4.20
C ASN A 231 23.34 -9.27 -3.71
N PRO A 232 22.87 -9.89 -2.60
CA PRO A 232 23.55 -11.02 -1.97
C PRO A 232 23.67 -12.27 -2.86
N THR A 233 22.81 -12.41 -3.87
CA THR A 233 22.88 -13.47 -4.89
C THR A 233 23.85 -13.16 -6.04
N GLY A 234 24.54 -12.01 -5.98
CA GLY A 234 25.45 -11.53 -7.00
C GLY A 234 24.75 -10.74 -8.09
N ARG A 235 24.59 -11.34 -9.28
CA ARG A 235 24.16 -10.63 -10.49
C ARG A 235 22.64 -10.55 -10.59
N PHE A 236 22.08 -9.35 -10.77
CA PHE A 236 20.66 -9.11 -11.01
C PHE A 236 20.45 -8.25 -12.27
N VAL A 237 20.65 -8.84 -13.45
CA VAL A 237 20.48 -8.11 -14.74
C VAL A 237 19.09 -8.30 -15.33
N ILE A 238 18.55 -9.51 -15.21
CA ILE A 238 17.21 -9.87 -15.64
C ILE A 238 16.26 -9.72 -14.45
N GLY A 239 15.20 -8.94 -14.63
CA GLY A 239 14.18 -8.67 -13.61
C GLY A 239 12.83 -8.37 -14.24
N GLY A 240 11.92 -7.84 -13.43
CA GLY A 240 10.57 -7.51 -13.90
C GLY A 240 9.79 -8.75 -14.34
N PRO A 241 8.76 -8.57 -15.19
CA PRO A 241 7.88 -9.66 -15.63
C PRO A 241 8.58 -10.79 -16.40
N HIS A 242 9.77 -10.54 -16.94
CA HIS A 242 10.59 -11.60 -17.55
C HIS A 242 11.34 -12.44 -16.51
N GLY A 243 11.71 -11.84 -15.36
CA GLY A 243 12.37 -12.55 -14.27
C GLY A 243 11.41 -13.33 -13.37
N ASP A 244 10.19 -12.82 -13.16
CA ASP A 244 9.15 -13.44 -12.34
C ASP A 244 7.76 -12.99 -12.80
N ALA A 245 6.74 -13.83 -12.58
CA ALA A 245 5.36 -13.44 -12.87
C ALA A 245 4.84 -12.45 -11.83
N GLY A 246 3.93 -11.57 -12.24
CA GLY A 246 3.26 -10.62 -11.36
C GLY A 246 1.75 -10.79 -11.38
N VAL A 247 1.11 -10.58 -10.24
CA VAL A 247 -0.36 -10.52 -10.13
C VAL A 247 -0.75 -9.41 -9.15
N THR A 248 -1.86 -8.74 -9.46
CA THR A 248 -2.47 -7.72 -8.58
C THR A 248 -2.75 -8.30 -7.19
N GLY A 249 -2.52 -7.52 -6.14
CA GLY A 249 -2.83 -7.93 -4.77
C GLY A 249 -1.91 -8.99 -4.19
N ARG A 250 -0.71 -9.21 -4.75
CA ARG A 250 0.30 -10.14 -4.20
C ARG A 250 1.32 -9.49 -3.27
N LYS A 251 1.11 -8.22 -2.95
CA LYS A 251 1.98 -7.42 -2.06
C LYS A 251 1.22 -6.75 -0.90
N ILE A 252 0.10 -7.32 -0.47
CA ILE A 252 -0.78 -6.75 0.58
C ILE A 252 -0.09 -6.42 1.92
N ILE A 253 0.93 -7.18 2.32
CA ILE A 253 1.70 -6.89 3.55
C ILE A 253 2.68 -5.73 3.33
N VAL A 254 3.24 -5.63 2.13
CA VAL A 254 4.04 -4.46 1.71
C VAL A 254 3.13 -3.23 1.60
N ASP A 255 1.88 -3.38 1.16
CA ASP A 255 0.94 -2.25 1.04
C ASP A 255 0.47 -1.67 2.35
N THR A 256 0.61 -2.44 3.43
CA THR A 256 0.06 -2.11 4.74
C THR A 256 1.16 -1.84 5.77
N TYR A 257 1.38 -2.76 6.70
CA TYR A 257 2.15 -2.53 7.92
C TYR A 257 3.38 -3.42 8.04
N GLY A 258 3.80 -4.06 6.94
CA GLY A 258 5.01 -4.90 6.90
C GLY A 258 5.02 -6.04 7.90
N GLY A 259 3.83 -6.52 8.30
CA GLY A 259 3.64 -7.61 9.26
C GLY A 259 3.51 -7.18 10.72
N MET A 260 3.65 -5.89 11.05
CA MET A 260 3.52 -5.41 12.44
C MET A 260 2.07 -5.46 12.95
N SER A 261 1.11 -5.35 12.03
CA SER A 261 -0.32 -5.43 12.28
C SER A 261 -0.90 -6.68 11.62
N ARG A 262 -2.07 -7.10 12.10
CA ARG A 262 -2.89 -8.11 11.42
C ARG A 262 -3.33 -7.59 10.04
N HIS A 263 -3.67 -8.53 9.15
CA HIS A 263 -4.17 -8.24 7.81
C HIS A 263 -5.43 -9.06 7.52
N GLY A 264 -6.39 -8.46 6.83
CA GLY A 264 -7.71 -9.07 6.59
C GLY A 264 -7.79 -10.00 5.38
N GLY A 265 -6.83 -9.89 4.48
CA GLY A 265 -6.69 -10.70 3.27
C GLY A 265 -7.09 -9.98 1.99
N GLY A 266 -7.93 -8.94 2.08
CA GLY A 266 -8.36 -8.12 0.94
C GLY A 266 -7.22 -7.31 0.33
N ALA A 267 -7.02 -7.41 -0.99
CA ALA A 267 -6.15 -6.52 -1.75
C ALA A 267 -6.79 -5.16 -2.00
N PHE A 268 -5.98 -4.15 -2.32
CA PHE A 268 -6.45 -2.78 -2.57
C PHE A 268 -6.56 -2.46 -4.06
N SER A 269 -5.47 -2.61 -4.82
CA SER A 269 -5.38 -2.18 -6.22
C SER A 269 -6.45 -2.80 -7.11
N GLY A 270 -6.95 -2.00 -8.05
CA GLY A 270 -8.01 -2.42 -8.98
C GLY A 270 -9.43 -2.28 -8.48
N LYS A 271 -9.63 -1.89 -7.21
CA LYS A 271 -10.96 -1.83 -6.59
C LYS A 271 -11.45 -0.39 -6.40
N ASP A 272 -12.68 -0.11 -6.80
CA ASP A 272 -13.34 1.16 -6.47
C ASP A 272 -13.69 1.26 -4.96
N PRO A 273 -14.03 2.46 -4.46
CA PRO A 273 -14.23 2.70 -3.03
C PRO A 273 -15.38 1.94 -2.36
N SER A 274 -16.34 1.36 -3.10
CA SER A 274 -17.38 0.55 -2.47
C SER A 274 -16.93 -0.85 -2.07
N LYS A 275 -15.73 -1.26 -2.49
CA LYS A 275 -15.10 -2.49 -2.02
C LYS A 275 -14.45 -2.19 -0.67
N VAL A 276 -15.08 -2.68 0.39
CA VAL A 276 -14.68 -2.41 1.78
C VAL A 276 -13.25 -2.86 2.10
N ASP A 277 -12.69 -3.82 1.35
CA ASP A 277 -11.27 -4.20 1.44
C ASP A 277 -10.34 -2.99 1.38
N ARG A 278 -10.63 -2.03 0.50
CA ARG A 278 -9.86 -0.80 0.33
C ARG A 278 -10.36 0.30 1.27
N SER A 279 -11.64 0.67 1.15
CA SER A 279 -12.16 1.85 1.86
C SER A 279 -12.20 1.67 3.37
N ALA A 280 -12.60 0.51 3.88
CA ALA A 280 -12.61 0.27 5.32
C ALA A 280 -11.20 0.08 5.89
N SER A 281 -10.25 -0.49 5.13
CA SER A 281 -8.83 -0.51 5.56
C SER A 281 -8.25 0.91 5.67
N TYR A 282 -8.59 1.81 4.74
CA TYR A 282 -8.20 3.22 4.82
C TYR A 282 -8.86 3.92 6.02
N MET A 283 -10.14 3.66 6.29
CA MET A 283 -10.82 4.19 7.47
C MET A 283 -10.20 3.65 8.77
N CYS A 284 -9.86 2.37 8.84
CA CYS A 284 -9.21 1.80 10.01
C CYS A 284 -7.84 2.47 10.25
N ARG A 285 -7.05 2.70 9.19
CA ARG A 285 -5.80 3.49 9.28
C ARG A 285 -6.07 4.89 9.82
N TYR A 286 -7.04 5.59 9.25
CA TYR A 286 -7.41 6.95 9.66
C TYR A 286 -7.77 7.02 11.15
N ILE A 287 -8.57 6.08 11.63
CA ILE A 287 -8.96 5.99 13.05
C ILE A 287 -7.74 5.70 13.93
N ALA A 288 -6.97 4.65 13.64
CA ALA A 288 -5.80 4.28 14.42
C ALA A 288 -4.78 5.43 14.50
N LYS A 289 -4.53 6.10 13.36
CA LYS A 289 -3.62 7.25 13.27
C LYS A 289 -4.11 8.42 14.13
N ASN A 290 -5.41 8.73 14.08
CA ASN A 290 -5.99 9.79 14.91
C ASN A 290 -5.97 9.46 16.41
N ILE A 291 -6.15 8.20 16.81
CA ILE A 291 -6.04 7.76 18.21
C ILE A 291 -4.62 8.00 18.74
N VAL A 292 -3.59 7.58 17.98
CA VAL A 292 -2.19 7.76 18.38
C VAL A 292 -1.80 9.25 18.36
N ALA A 293 -2.19 10.00 17.32
CA ALA A 293 -1.94 11.44 17.21
C ALA A 293 -2.58 12.23 18.36
N ALA A 294 -3.76 11.81 18.84
CA ALA A 294 -4.45 12.41 19.97
C ALA A 294 -3.76 12.15 21.33
N GLY A 295 -2.80 11.22 21.37
CA GLY A 295 -2.12 10.80 22.59
C GLY A 295 -2.93 9.83 23.45
N LEU A 296 -3.98 9.19 22.88
CA LEU A 296 -4.78 8.19 23.61
C LEU A 296 -4.00 6.89 23.82
N ALA A 297 -3.03 6.58 22.94
CA ALA A 297 -2.18 5.40 23.04
C ALA A 297 -0.84 5.65 22.31
N ASP A 298 0.21 4.90 22.68
CA ASP A 298 1.48 4.94 21.95
C ASP A 298 1.39 4.10 20.66
N ARG A 299 0.58 3.03 20.66
CA ARG A 299 0.21 2.25 19.47
C ARG A 299 -1.23 1.74 19.54
N CYS A 300 -1.87 1.62 18.38
CA CYS A 300 -3.28 1.23 18.27
C CYS A 300 -3.49 0.36 17.03
N GLU A 301 -4.25 -0.72 17.18
CA GLU A 301 -4.84 -1.48 16.07
C GLU A 301 -6.37 -1.36 16.13
N VAL A 302 -6.99 -1.17 14.96
CA VAL A 302 -8.44 -1.09 14.77
C VAL A 302 -8.84 -2.18 13.79
N GLN A 303 -9.86 -2.96 14.13
CA GLN A 303 -10.46 -3.93 13.23
C GLN A 303 -11.92 -3.56 12.96
N VAL A 304 -12.34 -3.65 11.72
CA VAL A 304 -13.75 -3.61 11.33
C VAL A 304 -14.06 -4.83 10.45
N ALA A 305 -15.27 -5.38 10.55
CA ALA A 305 -15.74 -6.42 9.65
C ALA A 305 -17.14 -6.11 9.10
N TYR A 306 -17.42 -6.56 7.88
CA TYR A 306 -18.69 -6.39 7.20
C TYR A 306 -19.23 -7.73 6.69
N ALA A 307 -20.56 -7.82 6.63
CA ALA A 307 -21.25 -8.82 5.83
C ALA A 307 -21.71 -8.19 4.52
N ILE A 308 -21.69 -8.96 3.44
CA ILE A 308 -22.07 -8.47 2.10
C ILE A 308 -23.49 -7.88 2.12
N GLY A 309 -23.64 -6.68 1.55
CA GLY A 309 -24.91 -5.96 1.44
C GLY A 309 -25.45 -5.33 2.73
N MET A 310 -24.74 -5.44 3.86
CA MET A 310 -25.03 -4.68 5.08
C MET A 310 -24.24 -3.37 5.10
N SER A 311 -24.88 -2.27 5.52
CA SER A 311 -24.21 -0.97 5.70
C SER A 311 -23.45 -0.90 7.00
N GLU A 312 -24.04 -1.37 8.10
CA GLU A 312 -23.41 -1.37 9.42
C GLU A 312 -22.35 -2.48 9.56
N PRO A 313 -21.18 -2.21 10.17
CA PRO A 313 -20.20 -3.24 10.43
C PRO A 313 -20.71 -4.27 11.44
N VAL A 314 -20.41 -5.55 11.21
CA VAL A 314 -20.76 -6.65 12.13
C VAL A 314 -19.87 -6.66 13.37
N SER A 315 -18.68 -6.08 13.29
CA SER A 315 -17.80 -5.87 14.45
C SER A 315 -16.93 -4.63 14.27
N LEU A 316 -16.58 -4.02 15.40
CA LEU A 316 -15.50 -3.04 15.56
C LEU A 316 -14.73 -3.46 16.82
N TYR A 317 -13.41 -3.54 16.71
CA TYR A 317 -12.51 -3.87 17.81
C TYR A 317 -11.33 -2.90 17.82
N VAL A 318 -10.99 -2.38 18.99
CA VAL A 318 -9.86 -1.46 19.19
C VAL A 318 -8.95 -2.06 20.26
N VAL A 319 -7.64 -2.07 20.01
CA VAL A 319 -6.64 -2.56 20.96
C VAL A 319 -5.41 -1.66 21.00
N THR A 320 -4.97 -1.27 22.20
CA THR A 320 -3.80 -0.40 22.40
C THR A 320 -2.56 -1.15 22.90
N PHE A 321 -2.66 -2.47 23.03
CA PHE A 321 -1.57 -3.34 23.49
C PHE A 321 -0.96 -2.90 24.82
N GLY A 322 -1.81 -2.40 25.73
CA GLY A 322 -1.40 -1.91 27.05
C GLY A 322 -0.79 -0.50 27.06
N THR A 323 -0.80 0.22 25.94
CA THR A 323 -0.26 1.59 25.83
C THR A 323 -1.32 2.68 25.96
N GLY A 324 -2.60 2.31 26.06
CA GLY A 324 -3.73 3.22 26.21
C GLY A 324 -3.67 4.02 27.51
N ARG A 325 -4.05 5.30 27.43
CA ARG A 325 -4.22 6.20 28.60
C ARG A 325 -5.56 6.00 29.30
N ILE A 326 -6.52 5.39 28.61
CA ILE A 326 -7.83 4.96 29.11
C ILE A 326 -8.09 3.52 28.61
N PRO A 327 -9.05 2.79 29.20
CA PRO A 327 -9.41 1.44 28.75
C PRO A 327 -9.72 1.34 27.25
N ASP A 328 -9.29 0.26 26.60
CA ASP A 328 -9.53 0.02 25.16
C ASP A 328 -11.02 0.09 24.80
N LYS A 329 -11.91 -0.34 25.72
CA LYS A 329 -13.36 -0.27 25.52
C LYS A 329 -13.88 1.17 25.46
N ASP A 330 -13.32 2.07 26.27
CA ASP A 330 -13.71 3.48 26.26
C ASP A 330 -13.22 4.15 24.96
N ILE A 331 -12.04 3.78 24.46
CA ILE A 331 -11.54 4.21 23.15
C ILE A 331 -12.45 3.71 22.03
N GLU A 332 -12.87 2.44 22.06
CA GLU A 332 -13.83 1.89 21.10
C GLU A 332 -15.16 2.68 21.10
N ASP A 333 -15.69 3.02 22.28
CA ASP A 333 -16.93 3.79 22.39
C ASP A 333 -16.77 5.23 21.90
N ILE A 334 -15.60 5.84 22.10
CA ILE A 334 -15.25 7.13 21.49
C ILE A 334 -15.21 7.01 19.96
N VAL A 335 -14.62 5.94 19.41
CA VAL A 335 -14.59 5.70 17.97
C VAL A 335 -16.01 5.61 17.41
N ARG A 336 -16.87 4.77 18.00
CA ARG A 336 -18.28 4.62 17.56
C ARG A 336 -19.06 5.93 17.54
N LYS A 337 -18.76 6.86 18.45
CA LYS A 337 -19.44 8.16 18.54
C LYS A 337 -18.92 9.20 17.54
N ASN A 338 -17.71 9.03 17.00
CA ASN A 338 -17.02 10.07 16.22
C ASN A 338 -16.74 9.69 14.76
N PHE A 339 -16.90 8.42 14.42
CA PHE A 339 -16.73 7.87 13.08
C PHE A 339 -17.95 7.05 12.69
N ASP A 340 -18.59 7.45 11.59
CA ASP A 340 -19.59 6.63 10.93
C ASP A 340 -18.86 5.66 9.98
N LEU A 341 -19.08 4.37 10.20
CA LEU A 341 -18.36 3.28 9.54
C LEU A 341 -19.19 2.66 8.41
N THR A 342 -20.31 3.24 8.00
CA THR A 342 -21.02 2.76 6.81
C THR A 342 -20.17 3.00 5.55
N PRO A 343 -20.21 2.12 4.53
CA PRO A 343 -19.43 2.28 3.31
C PRO A 343 -19.63 3.64 2.62
N SER A 344 -20.87 4.14 2.55
CA SER A 344 -21.20 5.45 1.97
C SER A 344 -20.56 6.60 2.76
N SER A 345 -20.60 6.52 4.10
CA SER A 345 -20.01 7.53 4.97
C SER A 345 -18.49 7.51 4.91
N ILE A 346 -17.86 6.34 4.84
CA ILE A 346 -16.40 6.21 4.63
C ILE A 346 -15.99 6.89 3.32
N ILE A 347 -16.70 6.60 2.23
CA ILE A 347 -16.44 7.19 0.92
C ILE A 347 -16.53 8.72 0.97
N THR A 348 -17.52 9.24 1.71
CA THR A 348 -17.75 10.69 1.85
C THR A 348 -16.71 11.35 2.74
N GLN A 349 -16.47 10.79 3.94
CA GLN A 349 -15.52 11.32 4.91
C GLN A 349 -14.09 11.37 4.37
N LEU A 350 -13.70 10.37 3.58
CA LEU A 350 -12.36 10.28 2.99
C LEU A 350 -12.31 10.79 1.54
N ASP A 351 -13.41 11.33 1.01
CA ASP A 351 -13.56 11.84 -0.36
C ASP A 351 -12.91 10.90 -1.40
N LEU A 352 -13.43 9.67 -1.48
CA LEU A 352 -12.80 8.57 -2.22
C LEU A 352 -13.23 8.47 -3.69
N LYS A 353 -14.29 9.16 -4.13
CA LYS A 353 -14.74 9.13 -5.53
C LYS A 353 -13.90 10.07 -6.42
N ARG A 354 -12.58 9.91 -6.38
CA ARG A 354 -11.60 10.72 -7.11
C ARG A 354 -10.49 9.83 -7.70
N PRO A 355 -9.86 10.23 -8.81
CA PRO A 355 -8.78 9.47 -9.43
C PRO A 355 -7.44 9.70 -8.68
N ILE A 356 -7.26 9.02 -7.55
CA ILE A 356 -6.14 9.19 -6.60
C ILE A 356 -5.35 7.90 -6.33
N TYR A 357 -5.74 6.78 -6.93
CA TYR A 357 -5.36 5.44 -6.47
C TYR A 357 -4.04 4.96 -7.06
N GLN A 358 -3.69 5.35 -8.29
CA GLN A 358 -2.44 4.92 -8.92
C GLN A 358 -1.23 5.30 -8.06
N LYS A 359 -1.25 6.47 -7.42
CA LYS A 359 -0.20 6.90 -6.49
C LYS A 359 -0.02 5.97 -5.30
N SER A 360 -1.06 5.24 -4.88
CA SER A 360 -1.04 4.34 -3.72
C SER A 360 -0.49 2.95 -4.02
N SER A 361 -0.53 2.53 -5.28
CA SER A 361 -0.13 1.18 -5.74
C SER A 361 1.32 0.78 -5.44
N THR A 362 2.18 1.73 -5.06
CA THR A 362 3.60 1.50 -4.75
C THR A 362 4.02 2.28 -3.51
N TYR A 363 5.07 1.78 -2.84
CA TYR A 363 5.67 2.41 -1.65
C TYR A 363 4.72 2.56 -0.45
N GLY A 364 3.73 1.67 -0.35
CA GLY A 364 2.76 1.63 0.74
C GLY A 364 1.58 2.58 0.53
N HIS A 365 0.40 2.13 0.98
CA HIS A 365 -0.82 2.94 1.00
C HIS A 365 -0.86 3.89 2.21
N PHE A 366 -0.05 3.60 3.24
CA PHE A 366 -0.07 4.27 4.53
C PHE A 366 1.28 4.91 4.86
N GLY A 367 1.25 5.94 5.72
CA GLY A 367 2.45 6.66 6.16
C GLY A 367 2.99 7.68 5.17
N ARG A 368 2.15 8.18 4.26
CA ARG A 368 2.52 9.15 3.23
C ARG A 368 1.67 10.39 3.33
N GLU A 369 2.31 11.55 3.33
CA GLU A 369 1.64 12.85 3.46
C GLU A 369 1.21 13.44 2.11
N ASP A 370 0.88 12.58 1.15
CA ASP A 370 0.32 13.02 -0.13
C ASP A 370 -1.05 13.69 0.13
N PRO A 371 -1.33 14.91 -0.41
CA PRO A 371 -2.57 15.64 -0.12
C PRO A 371 -3.86 14.88 -0.42
N GLU A 372 -3.79 13.96 -1.39
CA GLU A 372 -4.89 13.10 -1.81
C GLU A 372 -5.27 12.04 -0.78
N PHE A 373 -4.33 11.62 0.09
CA PHE A 373 -4.51 10.54 1.06
C PHE A 373 -5.12 11.07 2.35
N ILE A 374 -6.41 11.36 2.29
CA ILE A 374 -7.16 11.93 3.41
C ILE A 374 -7.12 11.01 4.64
N TRP A 375 -7.01 9.70 4.46
CA TRP A 375 -6.85 8.73 5.55
C TRP A 375 -5.54 8.87 6.35
N GLU A 376 -4.59 9.68 5.88
CA GLU A 376 -3.37 10.01 6.62
C GLU A 376 -3.49 11.30 7.44
N ARG A 377 -4.61 12.02 7.39
CA ARG A 377 -4.83 13.21 8.22
C ARG A 377 -5.09 12.86 9.68
N THR A 378 -4.74 13.78 10.57
CA THR A 378 -4.95 13.67 12.01
C THR A 378 -5.91 14.73 12.54
N ASP A 379 -6.89 15.12 11.73
CA ASP A 379 -7.84 16.21 12.00
C ASP A 379 -8.93 15.85 13.03
N LYS A 380 -9.10 14.56 13.35
CA LYS A 380 -9.99 14.10 14.43
C LYS A 380 -9.28 14.02 15.78
N ALA A 381 -7.95 14.14 15.83
CA ALA A 381 -7.16 13.92 17.03
C ALA A 381 -7.64 14.77 18.23
N ASP A 382 -7.87 16.07 18.02
CA ASP A 382 -8.35 16.98 19.06
C ASP A 382 -9.74 16.61 19.59
N ILE A 383 -10.63 16.14 18.71
CA ILE A 383 -11.98 15.71 19.09
C ILE A 383 -11.90 14.45 19.94
N LEU A 384 -11.07 13.47 19.54
CA LEU A 384 -10.86 12.24 20.30
C LEU A 384 -10.23 12.52 21.67
N ARG A 385 -9.24 13.41 21.72
CA ARG A 385 -8.58 13.82 22.96
C ARG A 385 -9.56 14.43 23.96
N ARG A 386 -10.40 15.36 23.50
CA ARG A 386 -11.45 15.96 24.33
C ARG A 386 -12.48 14.93 24.79
N ALA A 387 -12.90 14.01 23.91
CA ALA A 387 -13.83 12.94 24.26
C ALA A 387 -13.26 11.97 25.31
N ALA A 388 -11.94 11.81 25.36
CA ALA A 388 -11.21 11.03 26.35
C ALA A 388 -10.93 11.78 27.66
N GLY A 389 -11.17 13.11 27.72
CA GLY A 389 -10.87 13.93 28.89
C GLY A 389 -9.38 14.20 29.12
N LEU A 390 -8.56 14.24 28.05
CA LEU A 390 -7.10 14.38 28.08
C LEU A 390 -6.56 15.72 27.55
#